data_AF-A0A6L8GMF6-F1
#
_entry.id   AF-A0A6L8GMF6-F1
#
_cell.length_a   1.000
_cell.length_b   1.000
_cell.length_c   1.000
_cell.angle_alpha   90.00
_cell.angle_beta   90.00
_cell.angle_gamma   90.00
#
_symmetry.space_group_name_H-M   'P 1'
#
loop_
_entity.id
_entity.type
_entity.pdbx_description
1 polymer ?
#
loop_
_entity_poly.entity_id
_entity_poly.type
_entity_poly.pdbx_seq_one_letter_code
_entity_poly.pdbx_strand_id
1 'polypeptide(L)'
;MVDAADIAASARGFRDEQLARVFERYEAALSAANALDFDDLLLKAVALFNTSDAARSRYGEQFRYVMVDEYQDTNRPQYELIRHLAAHRNLCVVGDPDQSIYKWRGADIRNILDFEQDFPETTVVRLERNYRSTQMILDAAGGVISRNRDRKEKRLWTDRAAGEPIAVHRARDELEEADFVVRRLRAALDRGDDSAAVLY
;
A
#
# COMPACT_ATOMS: atom_id res chain seq x y z
N MET A 1 -9.20 17.71 3.87
CA MET A 1 -8.26 18.15 2.82
C MET A 1 -7.44 19.22 3.48
N VAL A 2 -6.12 19.06 3.56
CA VAL A 2 -5.27 20.06 4.23
C VAL A 2 -4.91 21.08 3.17
N ASP A 3 -5.52 22.25 3.20
CA ASP A 3 -5.11 23.36 2.32
C ASP A 3 -4.01 24.21 2.99
N ALA A 4 -3.50 25.21 2.27
CA ALA A 4 -2.46 26.08 2.82
C ALA A 4 -2.90 26.80 4.11
N ALA A 5 -4.20 27.07 4.27
CA ALA A 5 -4.75 27.69 5.47
C ALA A 5 -4.79 26.69 6.63
N ASP A 6 -5.06 25.40 6.38
CA ASP A 6 -4.97 24.35 7.40
C ASP A 6 -3.52 24.13 7.87
N ILE A 7 -2.55 24.14 6.95
CA ILE A 7 -1.13 24.05 7.31
C ILE A 7 -0.73 25.26 8.15
N ALA A 8 -1.13 26.47 7.75
CA ALA A 8 -0.86 27.69 8.51
C ALA A 8 -1.51 27.68 9.89
N ALA A 9 -2.76 27.20 10.00
CA ALA A 9 -3.49 27.12 11.27
C ALA A 9 -2.89 26.08 12.23
N SER A 10 -2.29 25.02 11.69
CA SER A 10 -1.64 23.95 12.46
C SER A 10 -0.17 24.24 12.80
N ALA A 11 0.41 25.33 12.28
CA ALA A 11 1.83 25.63 12.44
C ALA A 11 2.23 25.81 13.92
N ARG A 12 3.26 25.07 14.35
CA ARG A 12 3.83 25.15 15.70
C ARG A 12 5.29 25.60 15.61
N GLY A 13 5.45 26.90 15.35
CA GLY A 13 6.74 27.58 15.41
C GLY A 13 7.33 27.92 14.04
N PHE A 14 8.53 28.49 14.06
CA PHE A 14 9.13 29.17 12.92
C PHE A 14 9.22 28.30 11.65
N ARG A 15 9.62 27.03 11.78
CA ARG A 15 9.77 26.12 10.63
C ARG A 15 8.44 25.87 9.93
N ASP A 16 7.37 25.61 10.68
CA ASP A 16 6.06 25.30 10.13
C ASP A 16 5.44 26.54 9.48
N GLU A 17 5.63 27.72 10.07
CA GLU A 17 5.22 28.99 9.47
C GLU A 17 5.92 29.27 8.14
N GLN A 18 7.23 28.99 8.04
CA GLN A 18 7.95 29.11 6.77
C GLN A 18 7.44 28.09 5.75
N LEU A 19 7.18 26.85 6.17
CA LEU A 19 6.64 25.82 5.29
C LEU A 19 5.26 26.21 4.73
N ALA A 20 4.37 26.74 5.58
CA ALA A 20 3.06 27.23 5.15
C ALA A 20 3.16 28.33 4.08
N ARG A 21 4.07 29.29 4.26
CA ARG A 21 4.32 30.37 3.27
C ARG A 21 4.87 29.85 1.95
N VAL A 22 5.75 28.84 2.00
CA VAL A 22 6.28 28.21 0.78
C VAL A 22 5.18 27.43 0.08
N PHE A 23 4.38 26.66 0.83
CA PHE A 23 3.28 25.86 0.31
C PHE A 23 2.19 26.73 -0.35
N GLU A 24 1.82 27.86 0.26
CA GLU A 24 0.89 28.83 -0.34
C GLU A 24 1.38 29.33 -1.70
N ARG A 25 2.66 29.68 -1.81
CA ARG A 25 3.26 30.12 -3.07
C ARG A 25 3.35 29.00 -4.11
N TYR A 26 3.60 27.78 -3.66
CA TYR A 26 3.62 26.59 -4.51
C TYR A 26 2.24 26.34 -5.14
N GLU A 27 1.18 26.30 -4.33
CA GLU A 27 -0.20 26.16 -4.82
C GLU A 27 -0.58 27.30 -5.77
N ALA A 28 -0.21 28.54 -5.45
CA ALA A 28 -0.46 29.68 -6.33
C ALA A 28 0.24 29.56 -7.69
N ALA A 29 1.48 29.05 -7.70
CA ALA A 29 2.23 28.82 -8.94
C ALA A 29 1.62 27.70 -9.79
N LEU A 30 1.21 26.57 -9.18
CA LEU A 30 0.52 25.49 -9.87
C LEU A 30 -0.79 25.97 -10.51
N SER A 31 -1.59 26.71 -9.73
CA SER A 31 -2.86 27.27 -10.20
C SER A 31 -2.66 28.24 -11.37
N ALA A 32 -1.70 29.15 -11.28
CA ALA A 32 -1.39 30.09 -12.36
C ALA A 32 -0.91 29.40 -13.65
N ALA A 33 -0.27 28.23 -13.52
CA ALA A 33 0.18 27.41 -14.64
C ALA A 33 -0.90 26.44 -15.16
N ASN A 34 -2.08 26.36 -14.51
CA ASN A 34 -3.08 25.32 -14.75
C ASN A 34 -2.46 23.90 -14.73
N ALA A 35 -1.55 23.69 -13.78
CA ALA A 35 -0.83 22.44 -13.58
C ALA A 35 -1.35 21.70 -12.34
N LEU A 36 -1.12 20.38 -12.32
CA LEU A 36 -1.42 19.50 -11.19
C LEU A 36 -0.19 18.62 -10.93
N ASP A 37 0.13 18.42 -9.66
CA ASP A 37 1.06 17.38 -9.25
C ASP A 37 0.36 16.02 -9.02
N PHE A 38 1.08 15.02 -8.51
CA PHE A 38 0.50 13.69 -8.29
C PHE A 38 -0.56 13.65 -7.17
N ASP A 39 -0.37 14.44 -6.11
CA ASP A 39 -1.30 14.47 -4.99
C ASP A 39 -2.57 15.23 -5.38
N ASP A 40 -2.43 16.27 -6.20
CA ASP A 40 -3.53 17.02 -6.78
C ASP A 40 -4.49 16.15 -7.59
N LEU A 41 -3.98 15.18 -8.36
CA LEU A 41 -4.84 14.28 -9.14
C LEU A 41 -5.87 13.57 -8.24
N LEU A 42 -5.47 13.19 -7.03
CA LEU A 42 -6.37 12.58 -6.05
C LEU A 42 -7.18 13.62 -5.28
N LEU A 43 -6.52 14.64 -4.75
CA LEU A 43 -7.16 15.64 -3.89
C LEU A 43 -8.22 16.45 -4.63
N LYS A 44 -7.90 16.92 -5.84
CA LYS A 44 -8.86 17.68 -6.67
C LYS A 44 -9.98 16.78 -7.20
N ALA A 45 -9.71 15.50 -7.48
CA ALA A 45 -10.76 14.54 -7.82
C ALA A 45 -11.75 14.38 -6.64
N VAL A 46 -11.26 14.14 -5.42
CA VAL A 46 -12.10 14.07 -4.22
C VAL A 46 -12.84 15.39 -3.99
N ALA A 47 -12.19 16.54 -4.20
CA ALA A 47 -12.83 17.85 -4.12
C ALA A 47 -14.00 17.99 -5.09
N LEU A 48 -13.81 17.57 -6.34
CA LEU A 48 -14.84 17.57 -7.37
C LEU A 48 -16.01 16.66 -6.97
N PHE A 49 -15.73 15.45 -6.50
CA PHE A 49 -16.78 14.54 -6.00
C PHE A 49 -17.52 15.13 -4.80
N ASN A 50 -16.85 15.81 -3.88
CA ASN A 50 -17.50 16.44 -2.72
C ASN A 50 -18.40 17.63 -3.10
N THR A 51 -18.07 18.36 -4.18
CA THR A 51 -18.73 19.62 -4.53
C THR A 51 -19.67 19.54 -5.73
N SER A 52 -19.57 18.50 -6.57
CA SER A 52 -20.35 18.37 -7.79
C SER A 52 -21.24 17.13 -7.77
N ASP A 53 -22.54 17.35 -7.57
CA ASP A 53 -23.57 16.31 -7.66
C ASP A 53 -23.56 15.63 -9.02
N ALA A 54 -23.38 16.41 -10.09
CA ALA A 54 -23.31 15.88 -11.46
C ALA A 54 -22.14 14.91 -11.64
N ALA A 55 -20.97 15.20 -11.07
CA ALA A 55 -19.83 14.28 -11.10
C ALA A 55 -20.12 13.00 -10.31
N ARG A 56 -20.68 13.13 -9.09
CA ARG A 56 -21.07 11.96 -8.27
C ARG A 56 -22.08 11.07 -8.99
N SER A 57 -23.15 11.63 -9.54
CA SER A 57 -24.18 10.87 -10.26
C SER A 57 -23.59 10.19 -11.47
N ARG A 58 -22.85 10.93 -12.32
CA ARG A 58 -22.26 10.39 -13.55
C ARG A 58 -21.35 9.20 -13.27
N TYR A 59 -20.38 9.36 -12.37
CA TYR A 59 -19.40 8.30 -12.13
C TYR A 59 -19.92 7.21 -11.20
N GLY A 60 -20.80 7.57 -10.26
CA GLY A 60 -21.51 6.59 -9.43
C GLY A 60 -22.34 5.62 -10.28
N GLU A 61 -23.06 6.12 -11.30
CA GLU A 61 -23.82 5.29 -12.25
C GLU A 61 -22.92 4.51 -13.21
N GLN A 62 -21.78 5.09 -13.61
CA GLN A 62 -20.86 4.45 -14.54
C GLN A 62 -20.22 3.19 -13.95
N PHE A 63 -19.81 3.23 -12.68
CA PHE A 63 -19.07 2.15 -12.04
C PHE A 63 -19.99 1.27 -11.19
N ARG A 64 -20.70 0.36 -11.87
CA ARG A 64 -21.59 -0.59 -11.19
C ARG A 64 -20.87 -1.55 -10.23
N TYR A 65 -19.62 -1.91 -10.53
CA TYR A 65 -18.77 -2.79 -9.73
C TYR A 65 -17.39 -2.16 -9.62
N VAL A 66 -16.86 -2.08 -8.39
CA VAL A 66 -15.54 -1.50 -8.12
C VAL A 66 -14.66 -2.59 -7.49
N MET A 67 -13.46 -2.77 -8.02
CA MET A 67 -12.46 -3.68 -7.49
C MET A 67 -11.20 -2.89 -7.16
N VAL A 68 -10.68 -3.06 -5.94
CA VAL A 68 -9.46 -2.38 -5.48
C VAL A 68 -8.49 -3.42 -4.95
N ASP A 69 -7.30 -3.45 -5.53
CA ASP A 69 -6.20 -4.31 -5.09
C ASP A 69 -5.28 -3.54 -4.13
N GLU A 70 -4.43 -4.26 -3.38
CA GLU A 70 -3.49 -3.71 -2.41
C GLU A 70 -4.11 -2.69 -1.43
N TYR A 71 -5.32 -3.00 -0.96
CA TYR A 71 -6.15 -2.06 -0.20
C TYR A 71 -5.52 -1.63 1.14
N GLN A 72 -4.60 -2.43 1.69
CA GLN A 72 -3.85 -2.09 2.91
C GLN A 72 -2.95 -0.85 2.76
N ASP A 73 -2.59 -0.47 1.53
CA ASP A 73 -1.70 0.66 1.25
C ASP A 73 -2.45 1.93 0.85
N THR A 74 -3.78 1.92 0.96
CA THR A 74 -4.61 3.08 0.65
C THR A 74 -4.44 4.21 1.66
N ASN A 75 -4.37 5.44 1.16
CA ASN A 75 -4.41 6.66 1.98
C ASN A 75 -5.84 7.21 2.09
N ARG A 76 -6.04 8.23 2.95
CA ARG A 76 -7.39 8.79 3.18
C ARG A 76 -8.05 9.35 1.91
N PRO A 77 -7.39 10.15 1.06
CA PRO A 77 -7.97 10.60 -0.21
C PRO A 77 -8.41 9.45 -1.13
N GLN A 78 -7.60 8.39 -1.25
CA GLN A 78 -7.96 7.21 -2.05
C GLN A 78 -9.20 6.51 -1.48
N TYR A 79 -9.27 6.34 -0.17
CA TYR A 79 -10.45 5.79 0.51
C TYR A 79 -11.72 6.60 0.22
N GLU A 80 -11.66 7.93 0.33
CA GLU A 80 -12.81 8.81 0.03
C GLU A 80 -13.24 8.70 -1.43
N LEU A 81 -12.27 8.68 -2.35
CA LEU A 81 -12.55 8.49 -3.78
C LEU A 81 -13.25 7.15 -4.03
N ILE A 82 -12.75 6.07 -3.44
CA ILE A 82 -13.34 4.72 -3.57
C ILE A 82 -14.79 4.72 -3.05
N ARG A 83 -15.06 5.38 -1.91
CA ARG A 83 -16.43 5.54 -1.38
C ARG A 83 -17.36 6.24 -2.36
N HIS A 84 -16.90 7.31 -3.02
CA HIS A 84 -17.71 8.01 -4.02
C HIS A 84 -18.00 7.14 -5.25
N LEU A 85 -17.01 6.38 -5.72
CA LEU A 85 -17.15 5.50 -6.88
C LEU A 85 -18.00 4.26 -6.58
N ALA A 86 -17.98 3.77 -5.33
CA ALA A 86 -18.74 2.61 -4.87
C ALA A 86 -20.21 2.94 -4.54
N ALA A 87 -20.86 3.85 -5.29
CA ALA A 87 -22.23 4.30 -5.03
C ALA A 87 -23.26 3.16 -5.01
N HIS A 88 -23.04 2.10 -5.79
CA HIS A 88 -23.89 0.92 -5.84
C HIS A 88 -23.63 -0.12 -4.73
N ARG A 89 -22.63 0.11 -3.87
CA ARG A 89 -22.16 -0.82 -2.83
C ARG A 89 -21.70 -2.19 -3.33
N ASN A 90 -21.40 -2.33 -4.63
CA ASN A 90 -20.73 -3.51 -5.17
C ASN A 90 -19.20 -3.29 -5.19
N LEU A 91 -18.61 -3.18 -4.00
CA LEU A 91 -17.18 -2.97 -3.80
C LEU A 91 -16.52 -4.28 -3.37
N CYS A 92 -15.46 -4.68 -4.10
CA CYS A 92 -14.58 -5.76 -3.71
C CYS A 92 -13.19 -5.19 -3.48
N VAL A 93 -12.69 -5.32 -2.25
CA VAL A 93 -11.31 -4.95 -1.91
C VAL A 93 -10.50 -6.20 -1.62
N VAL A 94 -9.26 -6.21 -2.10
CA VAL A 94 -8.28 -7.27 -1.84
C VAL A 94 -7.07 -6.61 -1.18
N GLY A 95 -6.54 -7.25 -0.14
CA GLY A 95 -5.35 -6.75 0.51
C GLY A 95 -4.89 -7.66 1.63
N ASP A 96 -3.66 -7.44 2.06
CA ASP A 96 -3.02 -8.15 3.15
C ASP A 96 -2.52 -7.16 4.21
N PRO A 97 -3.16 -7.09 5.40
CA PRO A 97 -2.72 -6.19 6.46
C PRO A 97 -1.26 -6.42 6.89
N ASP A 98 -0.75 -7.66 6.80
CA ASP A 98 0.63 -8.00 7.16
C ASP A 98 1.66 -7.50 6.11
N GLN A 99 1.20 -6.98 4.96
CA GLN A 99 2.04 -6.45 3.88
C GLN A 99 1.97 -4.92 3.73
N SER A 100 1.34 -4.21 4.67
CA SER A 100 1.32 -2.74 4.62
C SER A 100 2.70 -2.16 4.95
N ILE A 101 3.40 -1.66 3.93
CA ILE A 101 4.76 -1.10 4.06
C ILE A 101 4.84 0.40 3.68
N TYR A 102 3.73 0.99 3.22
CA TYR A 102 3.69 2.40 2.77
C TYR A 102 3.16 3.40 3.79
N LYS A 103 3.18 3.08 5.09
CA LYS A 103 2.73 4.00 6.17
C LYS A 103 3.39 5.39 6.10
N TRP A 104 4.67 5.45 5.71
CA TRP A 104 5.41 6.70 5.56
C TRP A 104 4.90 7.60 4.43
N ARG A 105 4.15 7.05 3.46
CA ARG A 105 3.43 7.79 2.40
C ARG A 105 1.99 8.13 2.78
N GLY A 106 1.60 7.92 4.03
CA GLY A 106 0.25 8.21 4.52
C GLY A 106 -0.77 7.09 4.28
N ALA A 107 -0.33 5.87 3.95
CA ALA A 107 -1.19 4.70 3.98
C ALA A 107 -1.75 4.50 5.40
N ASP A 108 -3.05 4.22 5.49
CA ASP A 108 -3.73 3.95 6.75
C ASP A 108 -4.24 2.51 6.78
N ILE A 109 -3.51 1.65 7.50
CA ILE A 109 -3.87 0.24 7.68
C ILE A 109 -5.28 0.06 8.28
N ARG A 110 -5.81 1.08 8.97
CA ARG A 110 -7.19 1.03 9.48
C ARG A 110 -8.22 0.92 8.36
N ASN A 111 -7.93 1.43 7.15
CA ASN A 111 -8.85 1.32 6.02
C ASN A 111 -9.24 -0.14 5.73
N ILE A 112 -8.27 -1.07 5.79
CA ILE A 112 -8.55 -2.49 5.58
C ILE A 112 -9.04 -3.19 6.86
N LEU A 113 -8.56 -2.78 8.04
CA LEU A 113 -8.96 -3.40 9.31
C LEU A 113 -10.40 -3.09 9.68
N ASP A 114 -10.83 -1.85 9.44
CA ASP A 114 -12.15 -1.31 9.79
C ASP A 114 -13.16 -1.40 8.64
N PHE A 115 -12.81 -2.04 7.53
CA PHE A 115 -13.68 -2.15 6.35
C PHE A 115 -15.06 -2.74 6.69
N GLU A 116 -15.11 -3.72 7.58
CA GLU A 116 -16.35 -4.36 8.06
C GLU A 116 -17.23 -3.39 8.88
N GLN A 117 -16.66 -2.35 9.47
CA GLN A 117 -17.40 -1.29 10.18
C GLN A 117 -18.01 -0.30 9.18
N ASP A 118 -17.26 0.05 8.12
CA ASP A 118 -17.70 0.97 7.07
C ASP A 118 -18.73 0.35 6.11
N PHE A 119 -18.63 -0.96 5.89
CA PHE A 119 -19.51 -1.76 5.04
C PHE A 119 -20.01 -2.99 5.80
N PRO A 120 -21.04 -2.85 6.68
CA PRO A 120 -21.52 -3.94 7.53
C PRO A 120 -22.06 -5.16 6.79
N GLU A 121 -22.47 -5.00 5.53
CA GLU A 121 -22.92 -6.08 4.64
C GLU A 121 -21.77 -6.90 4.00
N THR A 122 -20.52 -6.60 4.35
CA THR A 122 -19.35 -7.22 3.72
C THR A 122 -19.30 -8.74 3.96
N THR A 123 -19.07 -9.49 2.89
CA THR A 123 -18.66 -10.89 2.98
C THR A 123 -17.14 -10.98 3.01
N VAL A 124 -16.57 -11.51 4.10
CA VAL A 124 -15.12 -11.70 4.23
C VAL A 124 -14.71 -13.09 3.73
N VAL A 125 -13.81 -13.13 2.76
CA VAL A 125 -13.22 -14.38 2.25
C VAL A 125 -11.73 -14.38 2.57
N ARG A 126 -11.25 -15.42 3.26
CA ARG A 126 -9.83 -15.59 3.61
C ARG A 126 -9.16 -16.56 2.65
N LEU A 127 -8.09 -16.10 1.99
CA LEU A 127 -7.27 -16.91 1.10
C LEU A 127 -5.98 -17.30 1.80
N GLU A 128 -5.98 -18.47 2.45
CA GLU A 128 -4.85 -18.94 3.26
C GLU A 128 -3.94 -19.94 2.52
N ARG A 129 -4.43 -20.50 1.41
CA ARG A 129 -3.63 -21.39 0.57
C ARG A 129 -2.66 -20.59 -0.28
N ASN A 130 -1.37 -20.79 -0.06
CA ASN A 130 -0.29 -20.17 -0.82
C ASN A 130 0.16 -21.10 -1.95
N TYR A 131 0.18 -20.55 -3.17
CA TYR A 131 0.59 -21.27 -4.38
C TYR A 131 2.01 -20.89 -4.86
N ARG A 132 2.66 -19.91 -4.21
CA ARG A 132 3.95 -19.32 -4.63
C ARG A 132 5.15 -19.93 -3.92
N SER A 133 5.06 -20.16 -2.62
CA SER A 133 6.20 -20.51 -1.77
C SER A 133 6.10 -21.93 -1.26
N THR A 134 7.22 -22.51 -0.84
CA THR A 134 7.28 -23.81 -0.17
C THR A 134 6.91 -23.68 1.31
N GLN A 135 6.58 -24.79 1.97
CA GLN A 135 6.21 -24.75 3.39
C GLN A 135 7.35 -24.20 4.27
N MET A 136 8.61 -24.49 3.95
CA MET A 136 9.78 -23.92 4.66
C MET A 136 9.79 -22.39 4.65
N ILE A 137 9.52 -21.77 3.49
CA ILE A 137 9.45 -20.30 3.37
C ILE A 137 8.25 -19.74 4.15
N LEU A 138 7.10 -20.42 4.09
CA LEU A 138 5.90 -20.00 4.82
C LEU A 138 6.07 -20.07 6.33
N ASP A 139 6.71 -21.13 6.83
CA ASP A 139 6.97 -21.31 8.26
C ASP A 139 7.93 -20.23 8.77
N ALA A 140 8.97 -19.91 8.01
CA ALA A 140 9.89 -18.83 8.35
C ALA A 140 9.19 -17.46 8.36
N ALA A 141 8.41 -17.15 7.33
CA ALA A 141 7.62 -15.91 7.27
C ALA A 141 6.62 -15.83 8.44
N GLY A 142 5.94 -16.94 8.75
CA GLY A 142 5.05 -17.10 9.89
C GLY A 142 5.75 -16.85 11.24
N GLY A 143 6.95 -17.40 11.40
CA GLY A 143 7.77 -17.22 12.59
C GLY A 143 8.16 -15.76 12.84
N VAL A 144 8.42 -14.99 11.78
CA VAL A 144 8.72 -13.55 11.88
C VAL A 144 7.44 -12.74 12.16
N ILE A 145 6.40 -12.90 11.33
CA ILE A 145 5.20 -12.06 11.41
C ILE A 145 4.38 -12.29 12.70
N SER A 146 4.49 -13.47 13.32
CA SER A 146 3.84 -13.78 14.61
C SER A 146 4.28 -12.87 15.76
N ARG A 147 5.37 -12.10 15.60
CA ARG A 147 5.85 -11.13 16.60
C ARG A 147 5.08 -9.81 16.58
N ASN A 148 4.29 -9.53 15.55
CA ASN A 148 3.47 -8.31 15.45
C ASN A 148 2.22 -8.42 16.35
N ARG A 149 1.85 -7.31 17.02
CA ARG A 149 0.74 -7.28 18.00
C ARG A 149 -0.62 -6.98 17.37
N ASP A 150 -0.69 -6.00 16.48
CA ASP A 150 -1.94 -5.49 15.92
C ASP A 150 -2.21 -6.10 14.53
N ARG A 151 -2.58 -7.38 14.49
CA ARG A 151 -2.89 -8.11 13.25
C ARG A 151 -4.13 -9.00 13.36
N LYS A 152 -4.81 -9.20 12.23
CA LYS A 152 -5.80 -10.27 12.10
C LYS A 152 -5.04 -11.59 11.95
N GLU A 153 -5.25 -12.53 12.87
CA GLU A 153 -4.58 -13.83 12.80
C GLU A 153 -4.95 -14.55 11.50
N LYS A 154 -3.92 -15.07 10.82
CA LYS A 154 -4.03 -15.90 9.63
C LYS A 154 -2.89 -16.90 9.57
N ARG A 155 -3.14 -18.07 9.00
CA ARG A 155 -2.12 -19.10 8.83
C ARG A 155 -2.04 -19.53 7.38
N LEU A 156 -0.92 -19.21 6.73
CA LEU A 156 -0.66 -19.63 5.36
C LEU A 156 -0.19 -21.09 5.30
N TRP A 157 -0.64 -21.83 4.28
CA TRP A 157 -0.24 -23.22 4.04
C TRP A 157 -0.09 -23.51 2.53
N THR A 158 0.63 -24.56 2.14
CA THR A 158 0.81 -24.94 0.73
C THR A 158 0.80 -26.46 0.52
N ASP A 159 0.41 -26.91 -0.68
CA ASP A 159 0.56 -28.31 -1.12
C ASP A 159 1.90 -28.58 -1.82
N ARG A 160 2.76 -27.55 -1.94
CA ARG A 160 4.11 -27.72 -2.48
C ARG A 160 4.96 -28.54 -1.52
N ALA A 161 5.94 -29.26 -2.07
CA ALA A 161 6.97 -29.89 -1.25
C ALA A 161 7.63 -28.86 -0.32
N ALA A 162 8.10 -29.32 0.85
CA ALA A 162 8.62 -28.44 1.90
C ALA A 162 9.72 -27.49 1.43
N GLY A 163 10.44 -27.85 0.36
CA GLY A 163 11.52 -27.05 -0.23
C GLY A 163 12.83 -27.22 0.50
N GLU A 164 13.85 -26.49 0.05
CA GLU A 164 15.16 -26.48 0.68
C GLU A 164 15.16 -25.61 1.95
N PRO A 165 16.00 -25.93 2.96
CA PRO A 165 16.19 -25.06 4.11
C PRO A 165 16.67 -23.65 3.72
N ILE A 166 16.20 -22.63 4.45
CA ILE A 166 16.67 -21.25 4.26
C ILE A 166 18.12 -21.15 4.75
N ALA A 167 19.03 -20.81 3.84
CA ALA A 167 20.44 -20.60 4.17
C ALA A 167 20.68 -19.17 4.67
N VAL A 168 21.50 -19.03 5.71
CA VAL A 168 21.97 -17.74 6.23
C VAL A 168 23.48 -17.70 6.10
N HIS A 169 24.02 -16.65 5.48
CA HIS A 169 25.45 -16.40 5.36
C HIS A 169 25.80 -15.09 6.06
N ARG A 170 26.82 -15.12 6.92
CA ARG A 170 27.35 -13.93 7.58
C ARG A 170 28.69 -13.57 6.95
N ALA A 171 28.71 -12.47 6.21
CA ALA A 171 29.92 -11.88 5.66
C ALA A 171 30.64 -11.00 6.70
N ARG A 172 31.93 -10.71 6.47
CA ARG A 172 32.75 -9.81 7.28
C ARG A 172 32.53 -8.35 6.92
N ASP A 173 32.28 -8.08 5.64
CA ASP A 173 32.05 -6.76 5.06
C ASP A 173 31.11 -6.85 3.84
N GLU A 174 30.74 -5.70 3.29
CA GLU A 174 29.84 -5.56 2.14
C GLU A 174 30.40 -6.17 0.84
N LEU A 175 31.73 -6.18 0.69
CA LEU A 175 32.37 -6.74 -0.51
C LEU A 175 32.31 -8.27 -0.49
N GLU A 176 32.54 -8.90 0.67
CA GLU A 176 32.38 -10.34 0.83
C GLU A 176 30.92 -10.77 0.66
N GLU A 177 29.95 -10.00 1.14
CA GLU A 177 28.52 -10.27 0.91
C GLU A 177 28.18 -10.24 -0.59
N ALA A 178 28.62 -9.20 -1.31
CA ALA A 178 28.41 -9.08 -2.74
C ALA A 178 29.07 -10.24 -3.51
N ASP A 179 30.30 -10.59 -3.17
CA ASP A 179 31.02 -11.72 -3.78
C ASP A 179 30.35 -13.06 -3.49
N PHE A 180 29.79 -13.25 -2.29
CA PHE A 180 28.99 -14.42 -1.95
C PHE A 180 27.74 -14.51 -2.83
N VAL A 181 26.97 -13.42 -2.96
CA VAL A 181 25.76 -13.37 -3.79
C VAL A 181 26.11 -13.68 -5.26
N VAL A 182 27.11 -13.03 -5.84
CA VAL A 182 27.55 -13.27 -7.23
C VAL A 182 27.96 -14.72 -7.45
N ARG A 183 28.71 -15.33 -6.52
CA ARG A 183 29.08 -16.75 -6.61
C ARG A 183 27.86 -17.67 -6.59
N ARG A 184 26.85 -17.39 -5.76
CA ARG A 184 25.61 -18.18 -5.70
C ARG A 184 24.79 -18.04 -6.97
N LEU A 185 24.70 -16.83 -7.53
CA LEU A 185 24.02 -16.57 -8.80
C LEU A 185 24.70 -17.30 -9.97
N ARG A 186 26.04 -17.25 -10.07
CA ARG A 186 26.77 -18.02 -11.09
C ARG A 186 26.54 -19.52 -10.98
N ALA A 187 26.64 -20.06 -9.76
CA ALA A 187 26.37 -21.48 -9.54
C ALA A 187 24.92 -21.87 -9.88
N ALA A 188 23.95 -20.96 -9.72
CA ALA A 188 22.56 -21.20 -10.13
C ALA A 188 22.41 -21.24 -11.66
N LEU A 189 23.01 -20.27 -12.35
CA LEU A 189 23.06 -20.25 -13.82
C LEU A 189 23.75 -21.51 -14.39
N ASP A 190 24.85 -21.97 -13.78
CA ASP A 190 25.56 -23.18 -14.20
C ASP A 190 24.71 -24.46 -14.03
N ARG A 191 23.74 -24.46 -13.10
CA ARG A 191 22.75 -25.53 -12.93
C ARG A 191 21.54 -25.41 -13.86
N GLY A 192 21.43 -24.31 -14.60
CA GLY A 192 20.31 -24.02 -15.50
C GLY A 192 19.14 -23.29 -14.84
N ASP A 193 19.31 -22.72 -13.64
CA ASP A 193 18.31 -21.84 -13.03
C ASP A 193 18.22 -20.54 -13.87
N ASP A 194 17.01 -20.13 -14.25
CA ASP A 194 16.77 -19.01 -15.17
C ASP A 194 16.36 -17.70 -14.48
N SER A 195 16.16 -17.74 -13.16
CA SER A 195 15.60 -16.63 -12.40
C SER A 195 16.25 -16.50 -11.02
N ALA A 196 16.57 -15.25 -10.66
CA ALA A 196 17.04 -14.87 -9.35
C ALA A 196 16.70 -13.41 -9.06
N ALA A 197 16.53 -13.07 -7.77
CA ALA A 197 16.29 -11.71 -7.31
C ALA A 197 17.17 -11.41 -6.09
N VAL A 198 17.70 -10.19 -6.01
CA VAL A 198 18.43 -9.66 -4.86
C VAL A 198 17.61 -8.50 -4.30
N LEU A 199 17.22 -8.57 -3.02
CA LEU A 199 16.39 -7.57 -2.34
C LEU A 199 17.20 -6.94 -1.21
N TYR A 200 17.13 -5.61 -1.06
CA TYR A 200 17.82 -4.81 -0.04
C TYR A 200 16.93 -3.68 0.49
#